data_AF-A0A0R2U7S7-F1
#
_entry.id   AF-A0A0R2U7S7-F1
#
_cell.length_a   1.000
_cell.length_b   1.000
_cell.length_c   1.000
_cell.angle_alpha   90.00
_cell.angle_beta   90.00
_cell.angle_gamma   90.00
#
_symmetry.space_group_name_H-M   'P 1'
#
loop_
_entity.id
_entity.type
_entity.pdbx_description
1 polymer ?
#
loop_
_entity_poly.entity_id
_entity_poly.type
_entity_poly.pdbx_seq_one_letter_code
_entity_poly.pdbx_strand_id
1 'polypeptide(L)'
;MKLFMVHVGFYDEEMGEGLYESHINFFIAASNAKSAKKKAFNMEQFKEKKMHIDGIKEILDVEGYRVVLEKTSHTNKSKVYSYNESKKL
;
A
#
# COMPACT_ATOMS: atom_id res chain seq x y z
N MET A 1 0.74 11.29 -12.32
CA MET A 1 0.96 9.91 -11.80
C MET A 1 -0.39 9.31 -11.47
N LYS A 2 -0.54 7.99 -11.54
CA LYS A 2 -1.76 7.28 -11.13
C LYS A 2 -1.54 6.62 -9.77
N LEU A 3 -2.60 6.47 -8.99
CA LEU A 3 -2.56 5.76 -7.70
C LEU A 3 -2.91 4.29 -7.93
N PHE A 4 -2.06 3.38 -7.45
CA PHE A 4 -2.33 1.94 -7.47
C PHE A 4 -2.37 1.39 -6.05
N MET A 5 -3.36 0.58 -5.74
CA MET A 5 -3.36 -0.31 -4.58
C MET A 5 -2.81 -1.66 -5.01
N VAL A 6 -1.72 -2.08 -4.40
CA VAL A 6 -1.08 -3.39 -4.62
C VAL A 6 -1.36 -4.22 -3.37
N HIS A 7 -2.23 -5.22 -3.51
CA HIS A 7 -2.56 -6.17 -2.46
C HIS A 7 -1.51 -7.27 -2.44
N VAL A 8 -0.95 -7.54 -1.26
CA VAL A 8 0.13 -8.52 -1.09
C VAL A 8 -0.13 -9.43 0.10
N GLY A 9 0.15 -10.71 -0.09
CA GLY A 9 0.20 -11.74 0.93
C GLY A 9 1.64 -12.06 1.36
N PHE A 10 1.82 -12.42 2.63
CA PHE A 10 3.08 -12.92 3.18
C PHE A 10 2.87 -13.72 4.47
N TYR A 11 3.86 -14.56 4.79
CA TYR A 11 3.93 -15.28 6.05
C TYR A 11 5.04 -14.67 6.90
N ASP A 12 4.79 -14.53 8.19
CA ASP A 12 5.72 -13.94 9.14
C ASP A 12 5.93 -14.91 10.31
N GLU A 13 7.14 -15.46 10.44
CA GLU A 13 7.47 -16.43 11.49
C GLU A 13 7.33 -15.82 12.89
N GLU A 14 7.48 -14.49 13.03
CA GLU A 14 7.28 -13.79 14.29
C GLU A 14 5.79 -13.70 14.67
N MET A 15 4.88 -13.92 13.72
CA MET A 15 3.44 -13.91 13.93
C MET A 15 2.85 -15.32 13.90
N GLY A 16 2.77 -15.94 15.08
CA GLY A 16 2.16 -17.25 15.23
C GLY A 16 2.88 -18.32 14.39
N GLU A 17 4.22 -18.26 14.36
CA GLU A 17 5.08 -19.23 13.66
C GLU A 17 4.82 -19.30 12.14
N GLY A 18 4.30 -18.23 11.55
CA GLY A 18 3.97 -18.20 10.12
C GLY A 18 2.78 -19.09 9.75
N LEU A 19 1.94 -19.46 10.72
CA LEU A 19 0.78 -20.32 10.49
C LEU A 19 -0.28 -19.65 9.59
N TYR A 20 -0.39 -18.32 9.66
CA TYR A 20 -1.41 -17.56 8.94
C TYR A 20 -0.78 -16.62 7.91
N GLU A 21 -1.38 -16.60 6.73
CA GLU A 21 -1.05 -15.63 5.69
C GLU A 21 -1.61 -14.26 6.03
N SER A 22 -0.71 -13.30 6.20
CA SER A 22 -1.06 -11.90 6.43
C SER A 22 -1.16 -11.17 5.10
N HIS A 23 -2.10 -10.23 5.02
CA HIS A 23 -2.30 -9.43 3.82
C HIS A 23 -2.26 -7.93 4.14
N ILE A 24 -1.58 -7.16 3.28
CA ILE A 24 -1.53 -5.70 3.37
C ILE A 24 -1.71 -5.05 2.00
N ASN A 25 -1.92 -3.74 1.99
CA ASN A 25 -2.06 -2.95 0.77
C ASN A 25 -0.96 -1.89 0.69
N PHE A 26 -0.18 -1.91 -0.39
CA PHE A 26 0.70 -0.80 -0.74
C PHE A 26 0.00 0.18 -1.66
N PHE A 27 0.02 1.46 -1.30
CA PHE A 27 -0.42 2.54 -2.18
C PHE A 27 0.79 3.12 -2.92
N ILE A 28 0.82 2.92 -4.23
CA ILE A 28 1.98 3.23 -5.07
C ILE A 28 1.58 4.23 -6.16
N ALA A 29 2.26 5.38 -6.20
CA ALA A 29 2.22 6.30 -7.32
C ALA A 29 3.05 5.75 -8.50
N ALA A 30 2.43 5.49 -9.64
CA ALA A 30 3.13 4.96 -10.83
C ALA A 30 2.52 5.45 -12.15
N SER A 31 3.18 5.17 -13.27
CA SER A 31 2.67 5.51 -14.61
C SER A 31 1.67 4.49 -15.15
N ASN A 32 1.78 3.22 -14.73
CA ASN A 32 0.91 2.11 -15.13
C ASN A 32 1.07 0.94 -14.16
N ALA A 33 0.22 -0.09 -14.29
CA ALA A 33 0.24 -1.27 -13.41
C ALA A 33 1.60 -2.01 -13.43
N LYS A 34 2.27 -2.09 -14.58
CA LYS A 34 3.60 -2.73 -14.69
C LYS A 34 4.66 -1.99 -13.87
N SER A 35 4.65 -0.65 -13.92
CA SER A 35 5.58 0.15 -13.12
C SER A 35 5.22 0.15 -11.63
N ALA A 36 3.94 0.06 -11.27
CA ALA A 36 3.51 -0.16 -9.89
C ALA A 36 4.00 -1.51 -9.34
N LYS A 37 3.79 -2.61 -10.09
CA LYS A 37 4.30 -3.95 -9.77
C LYS A 37 5.81 -3.96 -9.55
N LYS A 38 6.58 -3.34 -10.47
CA LYS A 38 8.04 -3.24 -10.36
C LYS A 38 8.47 -2.45 -9.11
N LYS A 39 7.75 -1.38 -8.76
CA LYS A 39 8.03 -0.61 -7.54
C LYS A 39 7.77 -1.44 -6.29
N ALA A 40 6.65 -2.17 -6.22
CA ALA A 40 6.35 -3.06 -5.09
C ALA A 40 7.45 -4.10 -4.87
N PHE A 41 7.88 -4.83 -5.91
CA PHE A 41 8.96 -5.82 -5.81
C PHE A 41 10.31 -5.24 -5.36
N ASN A 42 10.54 -3.96 -5.58
CA ASN A 42 11.78 -3.31 -5.22
C ASN A 42 11.79 -2.75 -3.80
N MET A 43 10.65 -2.76 -3.09
CA MET A 43 10.59 -2.40 -1.68
C MET A 43 11.36 -3.42 -0.84
N GLU A 44 12.11 -2.93 0.15
CA GLU A 44 12.91 -3.77 1.06
C GLU A 44 12.02 -4.76 1.82
N GLN A 45 10.98 -4.27 2.49
CA GLN A 45 9.99 -5.10 3.19
C GLN A 45 9.34 -6.19 2.30
N PHE A 46 9.16 -5.91 1.00
CA PHE A 46 8.57 -6.88 0.08
C PHE A 46 9.50 -8.08 -0.09
N LYS A 47 10.80 -7.82 -0.23
CA LYS A 47 11.83 -8.84 -0.40
C LYS A 47 12.08 -9.60 0.90
N GLU A 48 12.22 -8.88 2.01
CA GLU A 48 12.52 -9.44 3.32
C GLU A 48 11.41 -10.41 3.78
N LYS A 49 10.15 -9.99 3.67
CA LYS A 49 9.00 -10.82 4.03
C LYS A 49 8.58 -11.81 2.94
N LYS A 50 9.36 -11.94 1.86
CA LYS A 50 9.08 -12.83 0.72
C LYS A 50 7.63 -12.69 0.21
N MET A 51 7.15 -11.46 0.11
CA MET A 51 5.75 -11.17 -0.23
C MET A 51 5.42 -11.62 -1.66
N HIS A 52 4.15 -11.89 -1.92
CA HIS A 52 3.62 -12.09 -3.26
C HIS A 52 2.48 -11.10 -3.54
N ILE A 53 2.16 -10.86 -4.81
CA ILE A 53 1.10 -9.92 -5.20
C ILE A 53 -0.14 -10.73 -5.60
N ASP A 54 -1.22 -10.53 -4.87
CA ASP A 54 -2.53 -11.16 -5.15
C ASP A 54 -3.39 -10.30 -6.07
N GLY A 55 -3.19 -8.97 -6.03
CA GLY A 55 -4.00 -8.05 -6.82
C GLY A 55 -3.37 -6.67 -7.00
N ILE A 56 -3.70 -6.03 -8.12
CA ILE A 56 -3.34 -4.64 -8.39
C ILE A 56 -4.59 -3.92 -8.91
N LYS A 57 -4.97 -2.83 -8.24
CA LYS A 57 -6.10 -1.97 -8.64
C LYS A 57 -5.62 -0.55 -8.87
N GLU A 58 -5.93 0.02 -10.04
CA GLU A 58 -5.80 1.46 -10.27
C GLU A 58 -6.96 2.17 -9.57
N ILE A 59 -6.67 3.19 -8.74
CA ILE A 59 -7.67 4.01 -8.07
C ILE A 59 -7.81 5.31 -8.85
N LEU A 60 -8.89 5.42 -9.61
CA LEU A 60 -9.22 6.58 -10.43
C LEU A 60 -10.09 7.58 -9.68
N ASP A 61 -11.08 7.08 -8.95
CA ASP A 61 -11.99 7.84 -8.10
C ASP A 61 -12.34 7.07 -6.82
N VAL A 62 -12.89 7.79 -5.86
CA VAL A 62 -13.49 7.27 -4.63
C VAL A 62 -14.76 8.07 -4.36
N GLU A 63 -15.91 7.40 -4.32
CA GLU A 63 -17.22 8.03 -4.07
C GLU A 63 -17.53 9.22 -5.01
N GLY A 64 -17.12 9.12 -6.28
CA GLY A 64 -17.29 10.18 -7.28
C GLY A 64 -16.23 11.28 -7.25
N TYR A 65 -15.30 11.24 -6.29
CA TYR A 65 -14.16 12.17 -6.23
C TYR A 65 -12.96 11.62 -6.99
N ARG A 66 -12.51 12.36 -8.00
CA ARG A 66 -11.32 12.00 -8.79
C ARG A 66 -10.05 12.09 -7.94
N VAL A 67 -9.23 11.04 -8.00
CA VAL A 67 -7.89 11.03 -7.38
C VAL A 67 -6.90 11.73 -8.30
N VAL A 68 -6.23 12.76 -7.78
CA VAL A 68 -5.16 13.49 -8.48
C VAL A 68 -3.90 13.44 -7.63
N LEU A 69 -2.82 12.90 -8.21
CA LEU A 69 -1.51 12.88 -7.56
C LEU A 69 -0.63 14.01 -8.10
N GLU A 70 -0.35 14.98 -7.24
CA GLU A 70 0.59 16.06 -7.48
C GLU A 70 1.93 15.75 -6.82
N LYS A 71 3.03 15.98 -7.55
CA LYS A 71 4.38 15.73 -7.02
C LYS A 71 4.79 16.91 -6.14
N THR A 72 5.07 16.65 -4.88
CA THR A 72 5.58 17.68 -3.94
C THR A 72 7.09 17.52 -3.74
N SER A 73 7.78 18.63 -3.44
CA SER A 73 9.19 18.64 -3.04
C SER A 73 9.40 18.33 -1.56
N HIS A 74 8.32 18.41 -0.76
CA HIS A 74 8.34 18.18 0.68
C HIS A 74 7.55 16.92 1.03
N THR A 75 8.10 16.11 1.94
CA THR A 75 7.39 15.00 2.59
C THR A 75 6.63 15.53 3.80
N ASN A 76 5.41 16.00 3.57
CA ASN A 76 4.51 16.31 4.68
C ASN A 76 4.18 15.01 5.43
N LYS A 77 4.37 15.01 6.76
CA LYS A 77 3.89 13.90 7.58
C LYS A 77 2.37 13.87 7.53
N SER A 78 1.81 12.72 7.16
CA SER A 78 0.37 12.51 7.27
C SER A 78 -0.03 12.50 8.74
N LYS A 79 -1.22 13.00 9.05
CA LYS A 79 -1.79 12.87 10.39
C LYS A 79 -2.29 11.43 10.56
N VAL A 80 -1.79 10.74 11.58
CA VAL A 80 -2.31 9.45 12.01
C VAL A 80 -3.29 9.71 13.14
N TYR A 81 -4.53 9.24 13.00
CA TYR A 81 -5.51 9.29 14.06
C TYR A 81 -5.37 8.04 14.92
N SER A 82 -5.03 8.22 16.19
CA SER A 82 -4.95 7.12 17.16
C SER A 82 -6.33 6.51 17.42
N TYR A 83 -6.36 5.31 18.01
CA TYR A 83 -7.61 4.66 18.41
C TYR A 83 -8.53 5.58 19.24
N ASN A 84 -7.96 6.31 20.20
CA ASN A 84 -8.72 7.20 21.08
C ASN A 84 -9.23 8.46 20.38
N GLU A 85 -8.48 8.99 19.40
CA GLU A 85 -8.94 10.11 18.58
C GLU A 85 -10.05 9.67 17.64
N SER A 86 -9.87 8.52 16.96
CA SER A 86 -10.86 7.96 16.04
C SER A 86 -12.19 7.65 16.72
N LYS A 87 -12.19 7.20 17.99
CA LYS A 87 -13.43 6.95 18.75
C LYS A 87 -14.23 8.24 19.07
N LYS A 88 -13.60 9.41 18.98
CA LYS A 88 -14.21 10.71 19.33
C LYS A 88 -14.64 11.53 18.11
N LEU A 89 -14.40 11.05 16.89
CA LEU A 89 -14.90 11.62 15.63
C LEU A 89 -16.33 11.17 15.37
#